data_AF-A0A5J4VVZ2-F1
#
_entry.id   AF-A0A5J4VVZ2-F1
#
_cell.length_a   1.000
_cell.length_b   1.000
_cell.length_c   1.000
_cell.angle_alpha   90.00
_cell.angle_beta   90.00
_cell.angle_gamma   90.00
#
_symmetry.space_group_name_H-M   'P 1'
#
loop_
_entity.id
_entity.type
_entity.pdbx_description
1 polymer ?
#
loop_
_entity_poly.entity_id
_entity_poly.type
_entity_poly.pdbx_seq_one_letter_code
_entity_poly.pdbx_strand_id
1 'polypeptide(L)'
;MGNNESKIAVPKEYNVRGSLNGLGLDVLMDVLGETLYAKDAQNLVGVSKQTLKLKDHPRFFMTTENLIQGLNVPNKIWSEGETVKEDGQSDGISFVHTNKNNNKCTITVDPIVEDGISKLEFIFEGHEQNEFSFGICDSSEVFYQNSGREGSGVYSIY
;
A
#
# COMPACT_ATOMS: atom_id res chain seq x y z
N MET A 1 -22.19 -17.21 -57.40
CA MET A 1 -21.93 -17.49 -55.97
C MET A 1 -20.83 -16.54 -55.54
N GLY A 2 -21.17 -15.45 -54.85
CA GLY A 2 -20.22 -14.45 -54.38
C GLY A 2 -19.89 -14.71 -52.92
N ASN A 3 -18.63 -15.00 -52.62
CA ASN A 3 -18.13 -15.07 -51.25
C ASN A 3 -17.83 -13.66 -50.78
N ASN A 4 -18.75 -13.09 -50.01
CA ASN A 4 -18.48 -11.89 -49.20
C ASN A 4 -17.73 -12.33 -47.94
N GLU A 5 -16.41 -12.36 -48.01
CA GLU A 5 -15.59 -12.36 -46.81
C GLU A 5 -15.80 -11.03 -46.09
N SER A 6 -16.45 -11.07 -44.93
CA SER A 6 -16.56 -9.95 -44.03
C SER A 6 -15.16 -9.55 -43.57
N LYS A 7 -14.63 -8.44 -44.10
CA LYS A 7 -13.44 -7.78 -43.57
C LYS A 7 -13.73 -7.41 -42.11
N ILE A 8 -13.19 -8.20 -41.17
CA ILE A 8 -13.10 -7.79 -39.77
C ILE A 8 -12.15 -6.59 -39.75
N ALA A 9 -12.71 -5.39 -39.70
CA ALA A 9 -11.95 -4.16 -39.58
C ALA A 9 -11.46 -4.06 -38.13
N VAL A 10 -10.14 -4.19 -37.92
CA VAL A 10 -9.51 -3.92 -36.62
C VAL A 10 -9.85 -2.48 -36.22
N PRO A 11 -10.51 -2.26 -35.06
CA PRO A 11 -10.84 -0.92 -34.59
C PRO A 11 -9.57 -0.08 -34.46
N LYS A 12 -9.41 0.94 -35.33
CA LYS A 12 -8.21 1.79 -35.33
C LYS A 12 -8.18 2.77 -34.16
N GLU A 13 -9.32 3.05 -33.54
CA GLU A 13 -9.44 4.05 -32.46
C GLU A 13 -8.75 3.62 -31.16
N TYR A 14 -8.57 2.31 -30.93
CA TYR A 14 -7.87 1.77 -29.75
C TYR A 14 -6.40 1.40 -30.01
N ASN A 15 -5.93 1.51 -31.26
CA ASN A 15 -4.55 1.16 -31.61
C ASN A 15 -3.62 2.34 -31.33
N VAL A 16 -2.99 2.34 -30.15
CA VAL A 16 -1.88 3.23 -29.85
C VAL A 16 -0.73 2.89 -30.81
N ARG A 17 -0.27 3.87 -31.60
CA ARG A 17 0.85 3.69 -32.53
C ARG A 17 2.10 3.30 -31.73
N GLY A 18 2.60 2.08 -31.93
CA GLY A 18 3.73 1.54 -31.17
C GLY A 18 3.36 0.73 -29.92
N SER A 19 2.07 0.46 -29.69
CA SER A 19 1.55 -0.28 -28.52
C SER A 19 1.97 0.40 -27.21
N LEU A 20 2.19 -0.38 -26.14
CA LEU A 20 2.64 0.08 -24.83
C LEU A 20 3.88 0.99 -24.92
N ASN A 21 4.84 0.67 -25.79
CA ASN A 21 6.04 1.48 -26.00
C ASN A 21 5.75 2.86 -26.64
N GLY A 22 4.60 3.00 -27.29
CA GLY A 22 4.14 4.24 -27.92
C GLY A 22 3.48 5.24 -26.97
N LEU A 23 3.23 4.85 -25.71
CA LEU A 23 2.55 5.71 -24.73
C LEU A 23 3.44 6.84 -24.18
N GLY A 24 4.76 6.74 -24.33
CA GLY A 24 5.73 7.69 -23.77
C GLY A 24 6.15 7.35 -22.34
N LEU A 25 7.24 7.96 -21.88
CA LEU A 25 7.84 7.62 -20.58
C LEU A 25 6.97 8.06 -19.40
N ASP A 26 6.28 9.20 -19.49
CA ASP A 26 5.43 9.71 -18.40
C ASP A 26 4.25 8.77 -18.11
N VAL A 27 3.53 8.34 -19.14
CA VAL A 27 2.39 7.42 -18.98
C VAL A 27 2.87 6.04 -18.49
N LEU A 28 4.00 5.55 -19.00
CA LEU A 28 4.58 4.29 -18.53
C LEU A 28 5.05 4.39 -17.07
N MET A 29 5.47 5.57 -16.62
CA MET A 29 5.82 5.85 -15.23
C MET A 29 4.58 5.82 -14.32
N ASP A 30 3.44 6.34 -14.79
CA ASP A 30 2.17 6.25 -14.07
C ASP A 30 1.72 4.79 -13.93
N VAL A 31 1.80 4.00 -15.01
CA VAL A 31 1.50 2.56 -14.96
C VAL A 31 2.44 1.83 -13.98
N LEU A 32 3.73 2.16 -13.99
CA LEU A 32 4.70 1.60 -13.04
C LEU A 32 4.34 1.97 -11.58
N GLY A 33 3.88 3.19 -11.34
CA GLY A 33 3.45 3.65 -10.00
C GLY A 33 2.17 3.00 -9.48
N GLU A 34 1.31 2.51 -10.36
CA GLU A 34 0.12 1.74 -10.00
C GLU A 34 0.39 0.23 -9.93
N THR A 35 1.62 -0.22 -10.18
CA THR A 35 1.96 -1.65 -10.16
C THR A 35 2.19 -2.11 -8.71
N LEU A 36 1.30 -2.94 -8.19
CA LEU A 36 1.30 -3.35 -6.78
C LEU A 36 2.51 -4.21 -6.38
N TYR A 37 2.91 -5.16 -7.23
CA TYR A 37 3.96 -6.13 -6.91
C TYR A 37 5.30 -5.72 -7.50
N ALA A 38 6.35 -5.71 -6.67
CA ALA A 38 7.71 -5.39 -7.09
C ALA A 38 8.20 -6.28 -8.26
N LYS A 39 7.79 -7.55 -8.29
CA LYS A 39 8.13 -8.48 -9.38
C LYS A 39 7.51 -8.07 -10.71
N ASP A 40 6.28 -7.57 -10.68
CA ASP A 40 5.58 -7.10 -11.88
C ASP A 40 6.13 -5.76 -12.34
N ALA A 41 6.49 -4.87 -11.40
CA ALA A 41 7.20 -3.64 -11.70
C ALA A 41 8.57 -3.91 -12.35
N GLN A 42 9.34 -4.87 -11.84
CA GLN A 42 10.60 -5.31 -12.43
C GLN A 42 10.40 -5.88 -13.84
N ASN A 43 9.37 -6.71 -14.04
CA ASN A 43 9.03 -7.22 -15.36
C ASN A 43 8.70 -6.07 -16.32
N LEU A 44 7.87 -5.10 -15.90
CA LEU A 44 7.52 -3.94 -16.72
C LEU A 44 8.75 -3.14 -17.17
N VAL A 45 9.65 -2.83 -16.22
CA VAL A 45 10.90 -2.10 -16.50
C VAL A 45 11.84 -2.93 -17.39
N GLY A 46 11.92 -4.24 -17.18
CA GLY A 46 12.85 -5.14 -17.87
C GLY A 46 12.43 -5.64 -19.25
N VAL A 47 11.16 -5.45 -19.65
CA VAL A 47 10.61 -6.01 -20.91
C VAL A 47 11.29 -5.46 -22.16
N SER A 48 11.71 -4.19 -22.18
CA SER A 48 12.27 -3.57 -23.39
C SER A 48 13.28 -2.47 -23.11
N LYS A 49 14.10 -2.11 -24.11
CA LYS A 49 15.01 -0.96 -24.03
C LYS A 49 14.27 0.37 -23.80
N GLN A 50 12.99 0.46 -24.16
CA GLN A 50 12.19 1.66 -23.97
C GLN A 50 11.75 1.79 -22.52
N THR A 51 11.15 0.72 -21.97
CA THR A 51 10.73 0.66 -20.57
C THR A 51 11.91 0.67 -19.60
N LEU A 52 13.09 0.18 -20.03
CA LEU A 52 14.32 0.28 -19.25
C LEU A 52 14.73 1.74 -18.97
N LYS A 53 14.37 2.70 -19.84
CA LYS A 53 14.65 4.13 -19.61
C LYS A 53 13.84 4.71 -18.46
N LEU A 54 12.80 4.02 -17.99
CA LEU A 54 12.07 4.42 -16.79
C LEU A 54 13.00 4.53 -15.58
N LYS A 55 14.06 3.71 -15.50
CA LYS A 55 15.05 3.77 -14.41
C LYS A 55 15.76 5.13 -14.29
N ASP A 56 15.85 5.85 -15.41
CA ASP A 56 16.53 7.14 -15.51
C ASP A 56 15.53 8.30 -15.35
N HIS A 57 14.23 7.99 -15.17
CA HIS A 57 13.17 8.98 -15.03
C HIS A 57 13.20 9.61 -13.63
N PRO A 58 13.05 10.95 -13.48
CA PRO A 58 13.11 11.61 -12.17
C PRO A 58 12.13 11.04 -11.14
N ARG A 59 10.92 10.62 -11.58
CA ARG A 59 9.91 10.01 -10.71
C ARG A 59 10.21 8.56 -10.33
N PHE A 60 11.16 7.89 -10.97
CA PHE A 60 11.43 6.46 -10.73
C PHE A 60 11.77 6.16 -9.28
N PHE A 61 12.62 7.00 -8.69
CA PHE A 61 13.06 6.90 -7.30
C PHE A 61 11.99 7.32 -6.28
N MET A 62 10.95 8.08 -6.69
CA MET A 62 9.80 8.37 -5.82
C MET A 62 8.89 7.15 -5.63
N THR A 63 8.91 6.22 -6.58
CA THR A 63 8.05 5.02 -6.56
C THR A 63 8.61 3.89 -5.71
N THR A 64 9.93 3.86 -5.44
CA THR A 64 10.59 2.65 -4.94
C THR A 64 10.72 2.54 -3.43
N GLU A 65 10.48 3.58 -2.65
CA GLU A 65 10.72 3.48 -1.21
C GLU A 65 9.58 4.12 -0.42
N ASN A 66 8.70 3.26 0.07
CA ASN A 66 8.39 3.13 1.50
C ASN A 66 7.53 1.88 1.68
N LEU A 67 8.11 0.71 1.42
CA LEU A 67 7.56 -0.52 1.99
C LEU A 67 7.63 -0.29 3.50
N ILE A 68 6.47 -0.17 4.16
CA ILE A 68 6.43 0.10 5.59
C ILE A 68 7.20 -0.99 6.31
N GLN A 69 8.32 -0.59 6.91
CA GLN A 69 9.03 -1.39 7.90
C GLN A 69 8.68 -0.76 9.24
N GLY A 70 7.65 -1.26 9.92
CA GLY A 70 7.29 -0.69 11.21
C GLY A 70 5.82 -0.72 11.55
N LEU A 71 5.12 -1.82 11.26
CA LEU A 71 3.94 -2.15 12.05
C LEU A 71 4.39 -2.42 13.49
N ASN A 72 4.36 -1.38 14.30
CA ASN A 72 4.86 -1.41 15.66
C ASN A 72 3.68 -1.55 16.63
N VAL A 73 3.75 -2.57 17.48
CA VAL A 73 2.82 -2.67 18.61
C VAL A 73 3.26 -1.63 19.65
N PRO A 74 2.37 -0.74 20.12
CA PRO A 74 2.72 0.24 21.13
C PRO A 74 3.35 -0.46 22.35
N ASN A 75 4.54 -0.01 22.75
CA ASN A 75 5.30 -0.63 23.84
C ASN A 75 4.84 -0.18 25.24
N LYS A 76 3.84 0.71 25.33
CA LYS A 76 3.40 1.31 26.60
C LYS A 76 2.16 0.62 27.14
N ILE A 77 2.27 0.12 28.36
CA ILE A 77 1.20 -0.54 29.11
C ILE A 77 0.56 0.53 30.02
N TRP A 78 -0.77 0.59 30.06
CA TRP A 78 -1.54 1.58 30.83
C TRP A 78 -1.29 1.52 32.35
N SER A 79 -0.82 0.38 32.86
CA SER A 79 -0.45 0.18 34.27
C SER A 79 0.81 -0.66 34.38
N GLU A 80 1.75 -0.29 35.25
CA GLU A 80 2.88 -1.15 35.67
C GLU A 80 2.32 -2.52 36.07
N GLY A 81 2.53 -3.55 35.22
CA GLY A 81 1.97 -4.85 35.55
C GLY A 81 2.20 -5.94 34.51
N GLU A 82 1.72 -5.78 33.29
CA GLU A 82 1.67 -6.93 32.37
C GLU A 82 1.97 -6.52 30.93
N THR A 83 3.09 -7.01 30.42
CA THR A 83 3.34 -7.06 28.98
C THR A 83 2.31 -8.03 28.41
N VAL A 84 1.31 -7.53 27.69
CA VAL A 84 0.29 -8.39 27.07
C VAL A 84 0.91 -8.98 25.80
N LYS A 85 1.82 -9.95 25.98
CA LYS A 85 2.39 -10.77 24.89
C LYS A 85 1.33 -11.53 24.09
N GLU A 86 0.06 -11.45 24.52
CA GLU A 86 -1.00 -12.33 24.07
C GLU A 86 -1.87 -11.71 22.98
N ASP A 87 -1.90 -10.38 22.78
CA ASP A 87 -2.89 -9.74 21.90
C ASP A 87 -2.63 -9.94 20.40
N GLY A 88 -1.37 -10.11 20.00
CA GLY A 88 -1.02 -10.35 18.60
C GLY A 88 0.48 -10.30 18.33
N GLN A 89 0.85 -10.60 17.09
CA GLN A 89 2.24 -10.64 16.66
C GLN A 89 2.42 -9.80 15.40
N SER A 90 3.46 -8.98 15.37
CA SER A 90 3.90 -8.25 14.18
C SER A 90 5.19 -8.88 13.65
N ASP A 91 5.28 -9.05 12.34
CA ASP A 91 6.55 -9.35 11.65
C ASP A 91 7.17 -8.10 10.98
N GLY A 92 6.57 -6.93 11.21
CA GLY A 92 6.98 -5.64 10.65
C GLY A 92 6.19 -5.21 9.41
N ILE A 93 5.57 -6.16 8.68
CA ILE A 93 4.75 -5.91 7.48
C ILE A 93 3.30 -6.38 7.64
N SER A 94 3.07 -7.33 8.54
CA SER A 94 1.79 -7.88 8.90
C SER A 94 1.65 -7.89 10.42
N PHE A 95 0.41 -7.75 10.87
CA PHE A 95 0.05 -7.95 12.27
C PHE A 95 -1.10 -8.93 12.35
N VAL A 96 -0.96 -9.95 13.18
CA VAL A 96 -1.99 -10.96 13.41
C VAL A 96 -2.46 -10.84 14.85
N HIS A 97 -3.72 -10.45 15.02
CA HIS A 97 -4.39 -10.45 16.30
C HIS A 97 -4.69 -11.89 16.77
N THR A 98 -4.62 -12.14 18.08
CA THR A 98 -4.93 -13.45 18.64
C THR A 98 -6.43 -13.71 18.66
N ASN A 99 -6.86 -14.90 18.29
CA ASN A 99 -8.25 -15.31 18.49
C ASN A 99 -8.57 -15.73 19.94
N LYS A 100 -7.61 -15.61 20.86
CA LYS A 100 -7.74 -16.03 22.27
C LYS A 100 -8.42 -14.98 23.15
N ASN A 101 -8.51 -13.73 22.71
CA ASN A 101 -9.12 -12.64 23.46
C ASN A 101 -9.86 -11.67 22.54
N ASN A 102 -10.58 -10.71 23.13
CA ASN A 102 -11.30 -9.65 22.42
C ASN A 102 -10.71 -8.26 22.74
N ASN A 103 -9.41 -8.20 23.00
CA ASN A 103 -8.74 -6.96 23.37
C ASN A 103 -8.59 -6.05 22.15
N LYS A 104 -8.72 -4.73 22.37
CA LYS A 104 -8.49 -3.75 21.30
C LYS A 104 -7.01 -3.68 20.98
N CYS A 105 -6.65 -3.80 19.70
CA CYS A 105 -5.28 -3.57 19.24
C CYS A 105 -5.15 -2.26 18.50
N THR A 106 -4.19 -1.46 18.92
CA THR A 106 -3.68 -0.31 18.17
C THR A 106 -2.31 -0.69 17.66
N ILE A 107 -2.03 -0.43 16.38
CA ILE A 107 -0.74 -0.64 15.75
C ILE A 107 -0.31 0.71 15.20
N THR A 108 0.92 1.12 15.44
CA THR A 108 1.49 2.32 14.84
C THR A 108 2.28 1.96 13.59
N VAL A 109 2.36 2.89 12.66
CA VAL A 109 3.06 2.73 11.39
C VAL A 109 4.10 3.84 11.32
N ASP A 110 5.38 3.48 11.26
CA ASP A 110 6.48 4.45 11.20
C ASP A 110 6.94 4.71 9.75
N PRO A 111 6.17 5.50 8.98
CA PRO A 111 6.81 6.58 8.24
C PRO A 111 6.29 7.93 8.72
N ILE A 112 7.21 8.78 9.23
CA ILE A 112 6.91 10.19 9.47
C ILE A 112 6.72 10.87 8.12
N VAL A 113 5.52 11.36 7.85
CA VAL A 113 5.22 12.14 6.65
C VAL A 113 5.67 13.58 6.92
N GLU A 114 6.86 13.95 6.44
CA GLU A 114 7.44 15.29 6.67
C GLU A 114 7.05 16.32 5.61
N ASP A 115 6.93 15.92 4.34
CA ASP A 115 6.51 16.77 3.22
C ASP A 115 5.91 15.93 2.07
N GLY A 116 5.10 16.56 1.21
CA GLY A 116 4.53 15.94 0.01
C GLY A 116 3.24 15.13 0.23
N ILE A 117 3.00 14.17 -0.67
CA ILE A 117 1.83 13.27 -0.64
C ILE A 117 2.33 11.85 -0.41
N SER A 118 1.84 11.22 0.66
CA SER A 118 2.12 9.81 0.96
C SER A 118 0.92 8.93 0.62
N LYS A 119 1.20 7.73 0.10
CA LYS A 119 0.21 6.69 -0.17
C LYS A 119 0.42 5.55 0.82
N LEU A 120 -0.66 5.09 1.44
CA LEU A 120 -0.68 4.01 2.41
C LEU A 120 -1.79 3.03 2.02
N GLU A 121 -1.46 1.75 1.96
CA GLU A 121 -2.41 0.67 1.63
C GLU A 121 -2.35 -0.42 2.71
N PHE A 122 -3.54 -0.94 3.07
CA PHE A 122 -3.68 -2.05 4.01
C PHE A 122 -4.52 -3.14 3.37
N ILE A 123 -4.15 -4.39 3.65
CA ILE A 123 -4.97 -5.57 3.35
C ILE A 123 -5.47 -6.11 4.69
N PHE A 124 -6.78 -6.19 4.83
CA PHE A 124 -7.41 -6.82 5.98
C PHE A 124 -7.88 -8.22 5.56
N GLU A 125 -7.62 -9.23 6.38
CA GLU A 125 -8.05 -10.61 6.14
C GLU A 125 -8.73 -11.17 7.39
N GLY A 126 -9.79 -11.99 7.23
CA GLY A 126 -10.45 -12.66 8.37
C GLY A 126 -11.15 -11.77 9.39
N HIS A 127 -11.63 -10.59 8.98
CA HIS A 127 -12.12 -9.51 9.86
C HIS A 127 -13.63 -9.23 9.68
N GLU A 128 -14.39 -10.19 9.13
CA GLU A 128 -15.77 -10.03 8.63
C GLU A 128 -16.82 -9.55 9.65
N GLN A 129 -16.47 -9.43 10.94
CA GLN A 129 -17.38 -8.97 12.02
C GLN A 129 -16.78 -7.90 12.95
N ASN A 130 -15.59 -7.36 12.65
CA ASN A 130 -14.90 -6.43 13.54
C ASN A 130 -14.81 -5.03 12.95
N GLU A 131 -14.98 -4.02 13.81
CA GLU A 131 -14.73 -2.62 13.46
C GLU A 131 -13.22 -2.37 13.38
N PHE A 132 -12.79 -1.72 12.31
CA PHE A 132 -11.43 -1.21 12.17
C PHE A 132 -11.48 0.29 11.91
N SER A 133 -10.43 0.98 12.35
CA SER A 133 -10.25 2.40 12.10
C SER A 133 -8.77 2.68 11.93
N PHE A 134 -8.42 3.55 11.01
CA PHE A 134 -7.08 4.10 10.88
C PHE A 134 -7.14 5.62 10.92
N GLY A 135 -6.01 6.26 11.16
CA GLY A 135 -5.92 7.71 11.24
C GLY A 135 -4.48 8.18 11.26
N ILE A 136 -4.32 9.49 11.07
CA ILE A 136 -3.03 10.18 11.16
C ILE A 136 -3.03 10.93 12.49
N CYS A 137 -1.91 10.86 13.21
CA CYS A 137 -1.69 11.56 14.46
C CYS A 137 -0.39 12.37 14.41
N ASP A 138 -0.24 13.30 15.34
CA ASP A 138 1.04 13.97 15.57
C ASP A 138 2.06 12.95 16.09
N SER A 139 3.35 13.15 15.78
CA SER A 139 4.42 12.24 16.20
C SER A 139 4.65 12.23 17.71
N SER A 140 4.10 13.21 18.44
CA SER A 140 4.12 13.27 19.91
C SER A 140 3.03 12.43 20.59
N GLU A 141 2.05 11.90 19.85
CA GLU A 141 0.97 11.09 20.42
C GLU A 141 1.47 9.74 20.93
N VAL A 142 0.87 9.29 22.04
CA VAL A 142 1.26 8.04 22.71
C VAL A 142 0.07 7.09 22.76
N PHE A 143 0.26 5.91 22.17
CA PHE A 143 -0.73 4.84 22.18
C PHE A 143 -0.40 3.78 23.22
N TYR A 144 -1.44 3.17 23.78
CA TYR A 144 -1.33 2.10 24.77
C TYR A 144 -1.97 0.81 24.25
N GLN A 145 -1.40 -0.34 24.63
CA GLN A 145 -2.04 -1.63 24.37
C GLN A 145 -3.39 -1.73 25.08
N ASN A 146 -4.34 -2.46 24.47
CA ASN A 146 -5.69 -2.66 24.99
C ASN A 146 -6.46 -1.36 25.31
N SER A 147 -6.08 -0.25 24.66
CA SER A 147 -6.81 1.02 24.73
C SER A 147 -7.43 1.32 23.37
N GLY A 148 -8.70 1.73 23.39
CA GLY A 148 -9.33 2.34 22.22
C GLY A 148 -8.93 3.81 22.10
N ARG A 149 -9.48 4.50 21.08
CA ARG A 149 -9.23 5.92 20.75
C ARG A 149 -9.58 6.96 21.83
N GLU A 150 -10.02 6.53 23.02
CA GLU A 150 -10.44 7.42 24.11
C GLU A 150 -9.23 8.11 24.77
N GLY A 151 -8.60 9.06 24.06
CA GLY A 151 -7.60 9.95 24.63
C GLY A 151 -6.65 10.67 23.66
N SER A 152 -6.48 10.21 22.41
CA SER A 152 -5.29 10.55 21.61
C SER A 152 -5.47 11.50 20.41
N GLY A 153 -6.54 12.31 20.37
CA GLY A 153 -6.67 13.38 19.36
C GLY A 153 -6.69 12.95 17.87
N VAL A 154 -6.69 11.65 17.58
CA VAL A 154 -6.58 11.10 16.22
C VAL A 154 -7.81 11.46 15.40
N TYR A 155 -7.63 11.92 14.16
CA TYR A 155 -8.72 12.03 13.18
C TYR A 155 -8.85 10.70 12.43
N SER A 156 -9.94 9.97 12.68
CA SER A 156 -10.25 8.73 11.95
C SER A 156 -10.95 9.04 10.64
N ILE A 157 -10.57 8.30 9.60
CA ILE A 157 -11.33 8.17 8.37
C ILE A 157 -12.02 6.81 8.45
N TYR A 158 -13.33 6.78 8.27
CA TYR A 158 -14.15 5.56 8.23
C TYR A 158 -14.19 5.00 6.81
#